data_AF-A0A497PXL4-F1
#
_entry.id   AF-A0A497PXL4-F1
#
_cell.length_a   1.000
_cell.length_b   1.000
_cell.length_c   1.000
_cell.angle_alpha   90.00
_cell.angle_beta   90.00
_cell.angle_gamma   90.00
#
_symmetry.space_group_name_H-M   'P 1'
#
loop_
_entity.id
_entity.type
_entity.pdbx_description
1 polymer ?
#
loop_
_entity_poly.entity_id
_entity_poly.type
_entity_poly.pdbx_seq_one_letter_code
_entity_poly.pdbx_strand_id
1 'polypeptide(L)'
;MSELDILVGKPMTKNIGGVELTLHPLTLEDFDVAVQAASDDDQVRAKGIIALVKRTLEKSYPNEKNLMKKIGLRYMADLVTFCLEVNGLSGETTPLEKGGDQQMKSDSQG
;
A
#
# COMPACT_ATOMS: atom_id res chain seq x y z
N MET A 1 -6.81 -1.16 -25.65
CA MET A 1 -6.31 -1.23 -24.27
C MET A 1 -4.97 -1.93 -24.31
N SER A 2 -3.99 -1.39 -23.61
CA SER A 2 -2.67 -2.02 -23.48
C SER A 2 -2.75 -3.14 -22.44
N GLU A 3 -1.89 -4.15 -22.53
CA GLU A 3 -1.80 -5.19 -21.50
C GLU A 3 -1.43 -4.61 -20.13
N LEU A 4 -0.75 -3.46 -20.11
CA LEU A 4 -0.36 -2.76 -18.87
C LEU A 4 -1.53 -2.02 -18.20
N ASP A 5 -2.66 -1.82 -18.91
CA ASP A 5 -3.83 -1.15 -18.33
C ASP A 5 -4.39 -1.94 -17.13
N ILE A 6 -4.12 -3.26 -17.05
CA ILE A 6 -4.50 -4.11 -15.91
C ILE A 6 -3.72 -3.76 -14.62
N LEU A 7 -2.53 -3.19 -14.76
CA LEU A 7 -1.65 -2.79 -13.64
C LEU A 7 -1.98 -1.38 -13.14
N VAL A 8 -2.84 -0.64 -13.84
CA VAL A 8 -3.31 0.67 -13.40
C VAL A 8 -4.27 0.48 -12.24
N GLY A 9 -3.79 0.80 -11.03
CA GLY A 9 -4.57 0.68 -9.81
C GLY A 9 -5.88 1.45 -9.89
N LYS A 10 -6.97 0.83 -9.41
CA LYS A 10 -8.32 1.41 -9.45
C LYS A 10 -8.66 2.09 -8.12
N PRO A 11 -9.42 3.20 -8.14
CA PRO A 11 -9.93 3.79 -6.92
C PRO A 11 -10.86 2.84 -6.17
N MET A 12 -10.90 2.96 -4.85
CA MET A 12 -11.83 2.26 -3.98
C MET A 12 -12.62 3.27 -3.17
N THR A 13 -13.87 2.93 -2.82
CA THR A 13 -14.74 3.79 -2.00
C THR A 13 -15.21 3.01 -0.78
N LYS A 14 -15.14 3.64 0.40
CA LYS A 14 -15.64 3.10 1.67
C LYS A 14 -16.31 4.17 2.51
N ASN A 15 -17.25 3.76 3.37
CA ASN A 15 -17.82 4.63 4.39
C ASN A 15 -16.92 4.63 5.64
N ILE A 16 -16.46 5.81 6.07
CA ILE A 16 -15.74 6.02 7.32
C ILE A 16 -16.44 7.14 8.09
N GLY A 17 -16.96 6.83 9.29
CA GLY A 17 -17.61 7.83 10.13
C GLY A 17 -18.85 8.49 9.51
N GLY A 18 -19.57 7.78 8.64
CA GLY A 18 -20.74 8.30 7.94
C GLY A 18 -20.42 9.10 6.67
N VAL A 19 -19.15 9.20 6.28
CA VAL A 19 -18.71 9.88 5.05
C VAL A 19 -18.22 8.84 4.04
N GLU A 20 -18.69 8.93 2.79
CA GLU A 20 -18.13 8.15 1.69
C GLU A 20 -16.79 8.75 1.26
N LEU A 21 -15.72 7.98 1.44
CA LEU A 21 -14.36 8.35 1.08
C LEU A 21 -13.91 7.50 -0.11
N THR A 22 -13.50 8.14 -1.20
CA THR A 22 -12.85 7.48 -2.34
C THR A 22 -11.35 7.69 -2.26
N LEU A 23 -10.57 6.61 -2.24
CA LEU A 23 -9.12 6.64 -2.28
C LEU A 23 -8.60 6.10 -3.60
N HIS A 24 -7.53 6.72 -4.09
CA HIS A 24 -6.80 6.31 -5.27
C HIS A 24 -5.49 5.64 -4.85
N PRO A 25 -5.12 4.50 -5.44
CA PRO A 25 -3.86 3.84 -5.15
C PRO A 25 -2.68 4.73 -5.52
N LEU A 26 -1.61 4.62 -4.74
CA LEU A 26 -0.31 5.15 -5.08
C LEU A 26 0.27 4.44 -6.32
N THR A 27 1.28 5.06 -6.90
CA THR A 27 1.98 4.54 -8.09
C THR A 27 3.36 4.06 -7.71
N LEU A 28 4.08 3.43 -8.65
CA LEU A 28 5.47 3.00 -8.43
C LEU A 28 6.42 4.16 -8.06
N GLU A 29 6.04 5.41 -8.34
CA GLU A 29 6.76 6.61 -7.87
C GLU A 29 6.80 6.73 -6.34
N ASP A 30 5.85 6.12 -5.64
CA ASP A 30 5.74 6.12 -4.17
C ASP A 30 6.18 4.79 -3.54
N PHE A 31 6.93 3.97 -4.27
CA PHE A 31 7.33 2.64 -3.81
C PHE A 31 8.11 2.68 -2.49
N ASP A 32 8.87 3.75 -2.24
CA ASP A 32 9.60 4.00 -1.00
C ASP A 32 8.70 3.93 0.24
N VAL A 33 7.48 4.45 0.12
CA VAL A 33 6.50 4.49 1.21
C VAL A 33 5.94 3.11 1.52
N ALA A 34 5.63 2.34 0.47
CA ALA A 34 5.13 0.98 0.63
C ALA A 34 6.16 0.07 1.33
N VAL A 35 7.44 0.17 0.94
CA VAL A 35 8.54 -0.58 1.58
C VAL A 35 8.67 -0.22 3.05
N GLN A 36 8.63 1.07 3.39
CA GLN A 36 8.71 1.49 4.79
C GLN A 36 7.51 1.00 5.61
N ALA A 37 6.30 1.08 5.05
CA ALA A 37 5.08 0.62 5.72
C ALA A 37 5.07 -0.90 5.98
N ALA A 38 5.81 -1.66 5.18
CA ALA A 38 5.97 -3.11 5.33
C ALA A 38 7.20 -3.52 6.18
N SER A 39 7.93 -2.56 6.76
CA SER A 39 9.15 -2.86 7.52
C SER A 39 8.87 -3.63 8.81
N ASP A 40 9.80 -4.50 9.21
CA ASP A 40 9.80 -5.17 10.51
C ASP A 40 10.29 -4.27 11.66
N ASP A 41 10.95 -3.14 11.33
CA ASP A 41 11.31 -2.13 12.33
C ASP A 41 10.10 -1.25 12.65
N ASP A 42 9.69 -1.23 13.92
CA ASP A 42 8.51 -0.50 14.38
C ASP A 42 8.57 1.00 14.09
N GLN A 43 9.73 1.63 14.21
CA GLN A 43 9.88 3.06 13.98
C GLN A 43 9.82 3.39 12.49
N VAL A 44 10.45 2.56 11.64
CA VAL A 44 10.40 2.70 10.19
C VAL A 44 8.97 2.44 9.71
N ARG A 45 8.33 1.39 10.20
CA ARG A 45 6.94 1.04 9.90
C ARG A 45 5.98 2.16 10.25
N ALA A 46 6.07 2.71 11.45
CA ALA A 46 5.21 3.81 11.88
C ALA A 46 5.36 5.04 10.96
N LYS A 47 6.60 5.40 10.58
CA LYS A 47 6.85 6.49 9.61
C LYS A 47 6.28 6.17 8.24
N GLY A 48 6.45 4.94 7.77
CA GLY A 48 5.91 4.45 6.50
C GLY A 48 4.39 4.52 6.46
N ILE A 49 3.69 4.07 7.50
CA ILE A 49 2.23 4.14 7.61
C ILE A 49 1.74 5.60 7.58
N ILE A 50 2.40 6.51 8.30
CA ILE A 50 2.05 7.94 8.30
C ILE A 50 2.22 8.52 6.89
N ALA A 51 3.33 8.19 6.21
CA ALA A 51 3.59 8.64 4.85
C ALA A 51 2.57 8.04 3.86
N LEU A 52 2.19 6.77 4.02
CA LEU A 52 1.21 6.08 3.20
C LEU A 52 -0.14 6.77 3.26
N VAL A 53 -0.64 7.02 4.48
CA VAL A 53 -1.92 7.73 4.67
C VAL A 53 -1.85 9.12 4.06
N LYS A 54 -0.77 9.87 4.32
CA LYS A 54 -0.60 11.22 3.81
C LYS A 54 -0.60 11.26 2.28
N ARG A 55 0.27 10.50 1.62
CA ARG A 55 0.38 10.51 0.15
C ARG A 55 -0.90 10.00 -0.52
N THR A 56 -1.53 8.97 0.05
CA THR A 56 -2.80 8.44 -0.49
C THR A 56 -3.91 9.49 -0.45
N LEU A 57 -4.02 10.24 0.66
CA LEU A 57 -4.97 11.34 0.78
C LEU A 57 -4.65 12.50 -0.15
N GLU A 58 -3.39 12.93 -0.23
CA GLU A 58 -2.96 14.01 -1.12
C GLU A 58 -3.22 13.67 -2.60
N LYS A 59 -2.99 12.42 -3.00
CA LYS A 59 -3.30 11.93 -4.34
C LYS A 59 -4.81 11.90 -4.62
N SER A 60 -5.61 11.50 -3.63
CA SER A 60 -7.06 11.36 -3.78
C SER A 60 -7.80 12.70 -3.72
N TYR A 61 -7.24 13.67 -2.99
CA TYR A 61 -7.84 14.98 -2.73
C TYR A 61 -6.81 16.11 -2.88
N PRO A 62 -6.24 16.32 -4.08
CA PRO A 62 -5.12 17.25 -4.29
C PRO A 62 -5.45 18.72 -3.99
N ASN A 63 -6.74 19.08 -4.01
CA ASN A 63 -7.21 20.43 -3.72
C ASN A 63 -7.48 20.69 -2.22
N GLU A 64 -7.50 19.64 -1.40
CA GLU A 64 -7.84 19.74 0.02
C GLU A 64 -6.61 19.96 0.88
N LYS A 65 -6.40 21.22 1.28
CA LYS A 65 -5.27 21.59 2.14
C LYS A 65 -5.49 21.13 3.57
N ASN A 66 -4.41 20.66 4.19
CA ASN A 66 -4.35 20.29 5.61
C ASN A 66 -5.32 19.15 6.03
N LEU A 67 -5.65 18.20 5.14
CA LEU A 67 -6.53 17.06 5.48
C LEU A 67 -6.08 16.32 6.74
N MET A 68 -4.79 16.03 6.87
CA MET A 68 -4.21 15.36 8.04
C MET A 68 -4.46 16.10 9.37
N LYS A 69 -4.72 17.41 9.34
CA LYS A 69 -5.04 18.21 10.54
C LYS A 69 -6.54 18.24 10.86
N LYS A 70 -7.39 17.93 9.88
CA LYS A 70 -8.86 17.99 10.01
C LYS A 70 -9.45 16.64 10.42
N ILE A 71 -8.81 15.53 10.02
CA ILE A 71 -9.31 14.18 10.32
C ILE A 71 -9.03 13.86 11.79
N GLY A 72 -10.10 13.54 12.53
CA GLY A 72 -9.99 13.16 13.94
C GLY A 72 -9.32 11.80 14.13
N LEU A 73 -8.47 11.68 15.15
CA LEU A 73 -7.74 10.44 15.48
C LEU A 73 -8.65 9.22 15.70
N ARG A 74 -9.93 9.43 16.06
CA ARG A 74 -10.92 8.36 16.21
C ARG A 74 -11.09 7.51 14.95
N TYR A 75 -10.79 8.05 13.77
CA TYR A 75 -10.91 7.37 12.48
C TYR A 75 -9.56 6.82 11.97
N MET A 76 -8.49 6.93 12.76
CA MET A 76 -7.14 6.58 12.32
C MET A 76 -7.03 5.10 11.94
N ALA A 77 -7.58 4.19 12.74
CA ALA A 77 -7.50 2.76 12.48
C ALA A 77 -8.17 2.37 11.15
N ASP A 78 -9.40 2.85 10.93
CA ASP A 78 -10.16 2.59 9.70
C ASP A 78 -9.47 3.21 8.48
N LEU A 79 -8.96 4.44 8.63
CA LEU A 79 -8.27 5.14 7.55
C LEU A 79 -6.95 4.47 7.19
N VAL A 80 -6.15 4.05 8.18
CA VAL A 80 -4.91 3.29 7.94
C VAL A 80 -5.23 1.98 7.21
N THR A 81 -6.24 1.25 7.69
CA THR A 81 -6.68 -0.01 7.07
C THR A 81 -7.10 0.20 5.63
N PHE A 82 -7.91 1.23 5.36
CA PHE A 82 -8.35 1.53 4.00
C PHE A 82 -7.20 1.96 3.08
N CYS A 83 -6.26 2.77 3.58
CA CYS A 83 -5.05 3.13 2.84
C CYS A 83 -4.16 1.91 2.55
N LEU A 84 -4.06 0.94 3.46
CA LEU A 84 -3.35 -0.31 3.19
C LEU A 84 -4.05 -1.12 2.10
N GLU A 85 -5.36 -1.30 2.20
CA GLU A 85 -6.14 -2.07 1.22
C GLU A 85 -6.09 -1.48 -0.19
N VAL A 86 -6.32 -0.16 -0.34
CA VAL A 86 -6.31 0.48 -1.67
C VAL A 86 -4.93 0.37 -2.33
N ASN A 87 -3.87 0.29 -1.54
CA ASN A 87 -2.50 0.12 -2.03
C ASN A 87 -2.05 -1.36 -2.09
N GLY A 88 -2.94 -2.32 -1.82
CA GLY A 88 -2.61 -3.75 -1.88
C GLY A 88 -1.65 -4.22 -0.77
N LEU A 89 -1.64 -3.55 0.37
CA LEU A 89 -0.77 -3.82 1.53
C LEU A 89 -1.48 -4.44 2.74
N SER A 90 -2.79 -4.67 2.64
CA SER A 90 -3.52 -5.48 3.62
C SER A 90 -3.17 -6.96 3.40
N GLY A 91 -2.47 -7.63 4.33
CA GLY A 91 -1.98 -9.02 4.15
C GLY A 91 -3.10 -10.00 3.75
N GLU A 92 -2.84 -11.15 3.10
CA GLU A 92 -1.68 -12.03 3.09
C GLU A 92 -0.52 -11.58 2.18
N THR A 93 0.70 -11.80 2.66
CA THR A 93 1.91 -11.83 1.82
C THR A 93 1.65 -12.74 0.62
N THR A 94 1.60 -12.20 -0.61
CA THR A 94 2.06 -13.01 -1.73
C THR A 94 3.50 -13.38 -1.40
N PRO A 95 3.84 -14.68 -1.29
CA PRO A 95 5.22 -15.05 -1.30
C PRO A 95 5.74 -14.50 -2.62
N LEU A 96 6.69 -13.56 -2.57
CA LEU A 96 7.80 -13.69 -3.51
C LEU A 96 8.34 -15.07 -3.18
N GLU A 97 7.82 -16.10 -3.88
CA GLU A 97 8.30 -17.45 -3.75
C GLU A 97 9.81 -17.32 -3.84
N LYS A 98 10.49 -17.78 -2.78
CA LYS A 98 11.93 -17.92 -2.76
C LYS A 98 12.28 -18.56 -4.09
N GLY A 99 12.85 -17.78 -5.01
CA GLY A 99 13.24 -18.27 -6.32
C GLY A 99 14.05 -19.52 -6.08
N GLY A 100 13.45 -20.65 -6.44
CA GLY A 100 13.87 -21.95 -5.94
C GLY A 100 15.35 -22.15 -6.16
N ASP A 101 16.01 -22.66 -5.12
CA ASP A 101 17.25 -23.40 -5.27
C ASP A 101 17.03 -24.43 -6.39
N GLN A 102 17.47 -24.13 -7.61
CA GLN A 102 17.80 -25.17 -8.56
C GLN A 102 19.05 -25.84 -8.04
N GLN A 103 18.82 -26.76 -7.11
CA GLN A 103 19.71 -27.87 -6.83
C GLN A 103 19.75 -28.70 -8.11
N MET A 104 20.59 -28.29 -9.08
CA MET A 104 20.97 -29.16 -10.17
C MET A 104 21.74 -30.32 -9.56
N LYS A 105 21.06 -31.46 -9.53
CA LYS A 105 21.58 -32.76 -9.18
C LYS A 105 22.89 -32.95 -9.93
N SER A 106 23.93 -33.26 -9.17
CA SER A 106 25.16 -33.83 -9.71
C SER A 106 24.81 -35.17 -10.32
N ASP A 107 24.60 -35.20 -11.63
CA ASP A 107 24.60 -36.47 -12.36
C ASP A 107 26.04 -36.98 -12.39
N SER A 108 26.34 -37.82 -11.40
CA SER A 108 27.35 -38.85 -11.54
C SER A 108 26.84 -39.86 -12.56
N GLN A 109 27.46 -39.93 -13.74
CA GLN A 109 27.57 -41.14 -14.55
C GLN A 109 28.55 -40.92 -15.72
N GLY A 110 29.63 -41.71 -15.74
CA GLY A 110 30.62 -41.76 -16.83
C GLY A 110 32.01 -42.05 -16.32
#